data_AF-A0A1S3CBY5-F1
#
_entry.id   AF-A0A1S3CBY5-F1
#
_cell.length_a   1.000
_cell.length_b   1.000
_cell.length_c   1.000
_cell.angle_alpha   90.00
_cell.angle_beta   90.00
_cell.angle_gamma   90.00
#
_symmetry.space_group_name_H-M   'P 1'
#
loop_
_entity.id
_entity.type
_entity.pdbx_description
1 polymer ?
#
loop_
_entity_poly.entity_id
_entity_poly.type
_entity_poly.pdbx_seq_one_letter_code
_entity_poly.pdbx_strand_id
1 'polypeptide(L)'
;MNNHSNISNSVNNTTTSTSPQDLGLHFLEMARLGLPRGLCDMDEDEDSPTELNTINSSGGFLLVTPDKLSVKYTNVNLHGHDVGVVQANKPAPVKRLVYYFEIHVKDAGAKGQIAIGFTTESFKMRRQPGWEPNSCGYHGDDGLLYRGLGKKEPFGPTYTSGDTVGAGINYASQEFFFTKNGIVVGAVEKDMKGPLFPTIAVHSQNEEVQVNFGQKSFAFDLKLFEAQERMKQQTTIEKLSLPSNVSYRIVRSYLQHYGYEDTLSAFDMACKSTVPPIYIAQENGFDEQDIMYALNQRKTLRQLIRKGEIDAALGKLSEWYPQIVQKLQDVPNSTTLASIGSPPLSNSWVSTRFFSSLTGWVLDLQLYTNIVGERRRVMTV
;
A
#
# COMPACT_ATOMS: atom_id res chain seq x y z
N MET A 1 -66.84 44.36 5.31
CA MET A 1 -65.71 44.58 4.37
C MET A 1 -65.22 43.20 3.95
N ASN A 2 -65.52 42.89 2.68
CA ASN A 2 -65.15 41.78 1.78
C ASN A 2 -64.38 40.55 2.28
N ASN A 3 -64.56 39.35 1.72
CA ASN A 3 -65.69 38.59 1.19
C ASN A 3 -65.11 37.19 0.86
N HIS A 4 -65.91 36.16 1.12
CA HIS A 4 -65.93 34.79 0.61
C HIS A 4 -64.70 34.12 -0.07
N SER A 5 -64.39 32.95 0.49
CA SER A 5 -63.79 31.78 -0.14
C SER A 5 -64.58 31.27 -1.37
N ASN A 6 -63.87 30.94 -2.46
CA ASN A 6 -64.27 29.87 -3.37
C ASN A 6 -63.08 29.28 -4.13
N ILE A 7 -63.20 27.98 -4.37
CA ILE A 7 -62.25 27.01 -4.92
C ILE A 7 -62.13 27.14 -6.45
N SER A 8 -60.93 26.98 -7.01
CA SER A 8 -60.73 26.44 -8.36
C SER A 8 -59.34 25.83 -8.56
N ASN A 9 -59.32 24.60 -9.07
CA ASN A 9 -58.18 23.76 -9.41
C ASN A 9 -57.16 24.43 -10.37
N SER A 10 -55.86 24.19 -10.13
CA SER A 10 -54.87 24.14 -11.21
C SER A 10 -53.85 23.03 -10.93
N VAL A 11 -53.77 22.12 -11.89
CA VAL A 11 -52.83 21.01 -11.97
C VAL A 11 -51.43 21.58 -12.20
N ASN A 12 -50.46 21.26 -11.34
CA ASN A 12 -49.05 21.58 -11.59
C ASN A 12 -48.27 20.28 -11.75
N ASN A 13 -47.90 20.01 -13.01
CA ASN A 13 -47.00 18.94 -13.43
C ASN A 13 -45.61 19.13 -12.80
N THR A 14 -45.17 18.18 -11.99
CA THR A 14 -43.78 18.04 -11.56
C THR A 14 -42.97 17.37 -12.67
N THR A 15 -42.32 18.17 -13.52
CA THR A 15 -41.21 17.70 -14.36
C THR A 15 -39.94 17.68 -13.52
N THR A 16 -39.56 16.51 -13.02
CA THR A 16 -38.22 16.26 -12.45
C THR A 16 -37.21 16.23 -13.59
N SER A 17 -36.42 17.30 -13.73
CA SER A 17 -35.24 17.32 -14.60
C SER A 17 -34.10 16.56 -13.91
N THR A 18 -33.96 15.27 -14.23
CA THR A 18 -32.77 14.49 -13.91
C THR A 18 -31.64 14.88 -14.85
N SER A 19 -30.67 15.65 -14.34
CA SER A 19 -29.36 15.75 -14.98
C SER A 19 -28.71 14.36 -14.99
N PRO A 20 -28.05 13.92 -16.06
CA PRO A 20 -27.41 12.62 -16.08
C PRO A 20 -26.23 12.67 -15.11
N GLN A 21 -26.35 12.02 -13.95
CA GLN A 21 -25.20 11.67 -13.13
C GLN A 21 -24.20 10.95 -14.05
N ASP A 22 -22.97 11.44 -14.09
CA ASP A 22 -21.88 10.78 -14.81
C ASP A 22 -21.75 9.35 -14.28
N LEU A 23 -22.18 8.39 -15.11
CA LEU A 23 -22.17 6.97 -14.80
C LEU A 23 -20.76 6.50 -14.44
N GLY A 24 -19.71 7.14 -14.98
CA GLY A 24 -18.32 6.88 -14.63
C GLY A 24 -18.03 7.19 -13.16
N LEU A 25 -18.50 8.35 -12.66
CA LEU A 25 -18.40 8.71 -11.25
C LEU A 25 -19.23 7.80 -10.36
N HIS A 26 -20.41 7.39 -10.82
CA HIS A 26 -21.26 6.45 -10.10
C HIS A 26 -20.58 5.08 -9.92
N PHE A 27 -19.97 4.52 -10.97
CA PHE A 27 -19.25 3.25 -10.87
C PHE A 27 -17.96 3.37 -10.04
N LEU A 28 -17.25 4.49 -10.11
CA LEU A 28 -16.11 4.77 -9.23
C LEU A 28 -16.54 4.82 -7.76
N GLU A 29 -17.65 5.48 -7.48
CA GLU A 29 -18.21 5.59 -6.14
C GLU A 29 -18.74 4.23 -5.63
N MET A 30 -19.43 3.46 -6.48
CA MET A 30 -19.87 2.10 -6.15
C MET A 30 -18.69 1.15 -5.94
N ALA A 31 -17.57 1.32 -6.64
CA ALA A 31 -16.34 0.57 -6.39
C ALA A 31 -15.69 0.98 -5.06
N ARG A 32 -15.73 2.28 -4.70
CA ARG A 32 -15.30 2.79 -3.39
C ARG A 32 -16.18 2.30 -2.24
N LEU A 33 -17.50 2.23 -2.46
CA LEU A 33 -18.49 1.78 -1.48
C LEU A 33 -18.58 0.25 -1.38
N GLY A 34 -18.22 -0.47 -2.46
CA GLY A 34 -18.18 -1.93 -2.54
C GLY A 34 -16.86 -2.55 -2.09
N LEU A 35 -15.82 -1.74 -1.87
CA LEU A 35 -14.68 -2.15 -1.05
C LEU A 35 -15.19 -2.38 0.38
N PRO A 36 -14.86 -3.52 1.02
CA PRO A 36 -15.11 -3.69 2.44
C PRO A 36 -14.60 -2.45 3.17
N ARG A 37 -15.49 -1.79 3.95
CA ARG A 37 -15.06 -0.90 5.03
C ARG A 37 -14.16 -1.74 5.94
N GLY A 38 -12.85 -1.68 5.71
CA GLY A 38 -11.88 -2.55 6.37
C GLY A 38 -10.65 -2.93 5.53
N LEU A 39 -10.61 -2.67 4.21
CA LEU A 39 -9.40 -2.95 3.41
C LEU A 39 -8.32 -1.84 3.48
N CYS A 40 -8.53 -0.82 4.32
CA CYS A 40 -7.46 0.07 4.78
C CYS A 40 -6.66 -0.50 5.96
N ASP A 41 -7.10 -1.60 6.57
CA ASP A 41 -6.44 -2.23 7.71
C ASP A 41 -5.84 -3.60 7.32
N MET A 42 -5.21 -3.66 6.14
CA MET A 42 -4.13 -4.63 5.90
C MET A 42 -2.81 -4.04 6.43
N ASP A 43 -2.84 -3.48 7.64
CA ASP A 43 -1.63 -3.42 8.46
C ASP A 43 -1.32 -4.89 8.78
N GLU A 44 -0.60 -5.58 7.89
CA GLU A 44 0.23 -6.69 8.36
C GLU A 44 1.06 -6.11 9.49
N ASP A 45 0.75 -6.47 10.74
CA ASP A 45 1.30 -5.93 11.99
C ASP A 45 2.84 -5.97 11.96
N GLU A 46 3.44 -4.98 11.31
CA GLU A 46 4.86 -4.75 11.35
C GLU A 46 5.14 -4.21 12.75
N ASP A 47 5.82 -5.05 13.54
CA ASP A 47 6.28 -4.72 14.88
C ASP A 47 6.84 -3.30 14.91
N SER A 48 6.19 -2.42 15.66
CA SER A 48 6.58 -1.02 15.77
C SER A 48 7.40 -0.76 17.04
N PRO A 49 8.23 0.28 17.06
CA PRO A 49 8.97 0.66 18.27
C PRO A 49 8.02 1.02 19.41
N THR A 50 8.27 0.48 20.60
CA THR A 50 7.43 0.73 21.80
C THR A 50 8.23 1.09 23.03
N GLU A 51 9.53 0.80 23.05
CA GLU A 51 10.41 1.04 24.20
C GLU A 51 11.86 1.20 23.74
N LEU A 52 12.69 1.77 24.60
CA LEU A 52 14.13 1.87 24.41
C LEU A 52 14.80 0.53 24.68
N ASN A 53 15.76 0.16 23.84
CA ASN A 53 16.50 -1.08 23.96
C ASN A 53 17.51 -1.00 25.11
N THR A 54 17.22 -1.71 26.20
CA THR A 54 18.10 -1.74 27.38
C THR A 54 19.29 -2.69 27.24
N ILE A 55 19.28 -3.60 26.27
CA ILE A 55 20.35 -4.59 26.04
C ILE A 55 21.46 -3.97 25.17
N ASN A 56 21.08 -3.30 24.08
CA ASN A 56 21.99 -2.62 23.17
C ASN A 56 22.03 -1.10 23.43
N SER A 57 22.41 -0.72 24.65
CA SER A 57 22.70 0.68 25.00
C SER A 57 24.20 0.90 25.14
N SER A 58 24.68 2.14 25.02
CA SER A 58 26.12 2.42 25.10
C SER A 58 26.78 2.09 26.44
N GLY A 59 26.00 1.72 27.46
CA GLY A 59 26.44 1.16 28.74
C GLY A 59 27.27 2.14 29.56
N GLY A 60 26.78 2.52 30.74
CA GLY A 60 27.55 3.28 31.73
C GLY A 60 27.58 4.80 31.57
N PHE A 61 27.08 5.38 30.46
CA PHE A 61 27.00 6.84 30.25
C PHE A 61 25.57 7.38 30.28
N LEU A 62 24.59 6.50 30.07
CA LEU A 62 23.18 6.80 30.19
C LEU A 62 22.51 5.76 31.08
N LEU A 63 21.47 6.20 31.77
CA LEU A 63 20.52 5.36 32.47
C LEU A 63 19.18 5.40 31.74
N VAL A 64 18.70 4.24 31.31
CA VAL A 64 17.30 4.08 30.88
C VAL A 64 16.47 3.82 32.13
N THR A 65 15.42 4.61 32.34
CA THR A 65 14.52 4.44 33.50
C THR A 65 13.68 3.16 33.37
N PRO A 66 13.08 2.65 34.46
CA PRO A 66 12.29 1.40 34.44
C PRO A 66 11.08 1.43 33.49
N ASP A 67 10.57 2.62 33.14
CA ASP A 67 9.52 2.80 32.13
C ASP A 67 9.99 2.48 30.69
N LYS A 68 11.31 2.31 30.50
CA LYS A 68 12.00 2.16 29.21
C LYS A 68 11.68 3.24 28.19
N LEU A 69 11.28 4.41 28.67
CA LEU A 69 10.87 5.55 27.86
C LEU A 69 11.56 6.84 28.28
N SER A 70 12.35 6.85 29.36
CA SER A 70 13.20 8.00 29.67
C SER A 70 14.69 7.63 29.71
N VAL A 71 15.52 8.58 29.30
CA VAL A 71 16.98 8.47 29.31
C VAL A 71 17.54 9.62 30.12
N LYS A 72 18.51 9.32 30.99
CA LYS A 72 19.25 10.31 31.75
C LYS A 72 20.75 10.14 31.60
N TYR A 73 21.47 11.22 31.37
CA TYR A 73 22.92 11.24 31.44
C TYR A 73 23.38 11.37 32.89
N THR A 74 24.01 10.33 33.43
CA THR A 74 24.35 10.24 34.86
C THR A 74 25.80 10.55 35.18
N ASN A 75 26.67 10.67 34.19
CA ASN A 75 28.10 10.89 34.40
C ASN A 75 28.50 12.37 34.30
N VAL A 76 29.74 12.64 34.70
CA VAL A 76 30.47 13.84 34.29
C VAL A 76 31.23 13.45 33.03
N ASN A 77 31.01 14.11 31.89
CA ASN A 77 31.78 13.81 30.68
C ASN A 77 33.26 14.07 30.95
N LEU A 78 34.09 13.04 30.92
CA LEU A 78 35.55 13.19 31.07
C LEU A 78 36.21 13.31 29.68
N HIS A 79 35.61 12.72 28.65
CA HIS A 79 36.11 12.71 27.27
C HIS A 79 35.00 13.00 26.25
N GLY A 80 35.35 13.58 25.10
CA GLY A 80 34.40 13.91 24.02
C GLY A 80 33.74 12.72 23.32
N HIS A 81 34.02 11.49 23.76
CA HIS A 81 33.42 10.24 23.27
C HIS A 81 32.48 9.59 24.30
N ASP A 82 32.23 10.26 25.42
CA ASP A 82 31.40 9.76 26.52
C ASP A 82 29.90 9.95 26.21
N VAL A 83 29.46 9.56 25.01
CA VAL A 83 28.09 9.74 24.55
C VAL A 83 27.20 8.60 25.07
N GLY A 84 26.13 8.97 25.76
CA GLY A 84 25.01 8.09 26.04
C GLY A 84 24.13 7.97 24.80
N VAL A 85 24.06 6.80 24.15
CA VAL A 85 23.16 6.57 23.01
C VAL A 85 22.36 5.29 23.20
N VAL A 86 21.09 5.34 22.81
CA VAL A 86 20.16 4.21 22.86
C VAL A 86 19.25 4.21 21.64
N GLN A 87 19.05 3.03 21.08
CA GLN A 87 18.10 2.77 20.00
C GLN A 87 16.77 2.27 20.58
N ALA A 88 15.69 2.41 19.82
CA ALA A 88 14.46 1.69 20.15
C ALA A 88 14.63 0.17 20.03
N ASN A 89 13.69 -0.58 20.60
CA ASN A 89 13.67 -2.05 20.59
C ASN A 89 13.41 -2.67 19.21
N LYS A 90 12.83 -1.90 18.28
CA LYS A 90 12.44 -2.33 16.93
C LYS A 90 12.79 -1.24 15.92
N PRO A 91 12.93 -1.58 14.62
CA PRO A 91 13.06 -0.58 13.57
C PRO A 91 11.74 0.15 13.33
N ALA A 92 11.82 1.33 12.71
CA ALA A 92 10.68 2.05 12.18
C ALA A 92 9.98 1.21 11.08
N PRO A 93 8.65 1.01 11.17
CA PRO A 93 7.89 0.25 10.18
C PRO A 93 7.92 0.93 8.81
N VAL A 94 8.16 0.16 7.75
CA VAL A 94 8.35 0.66 6.39
C VAL A 94 7.10 0.57 5.52
N LYS A 95 6.09 -0.20 5.93
CA LYS A 95 4.82 -0.35 5.18
C LYS A 95 3.83 0.81 5.40
N ARG A 96 4.24 1.85 6.13
CA ARG A 96 3.42 3.04 6.41
C ARG A 96 3.74 4.19 5.47
N LEU A 97 2.81 5.13 5.34
CA LEU A 97 3.07 6.37 4.60
C LEU A 97 4.13 7.22 5.32
N VAL A 98 3.98 7.32 6.65
CA VAL A 98 4.83 8.09 7.53
C VAL A 98 5.10 7.29 8.81
N TYR A 99 6.33 7.34 9.30
CA TYR A 99 6.67 6.94 10.68
C TYR A 99 7.15 8.17 11.46
N TYR A 100 6.83 8.26 12.75
CA TYR A 100 7.15 9.43 13.57
C TYR A 100 7.23 9.08 15.06
N PHE A 101 8.15 9.73 15.78
CA PHE A 101 8.26 9.66 17.23
C PHE A 101 8.74 11.01 17.79
N GLU A 102 8.49 11.25 19.07
CA GLU A 102 8.90 12.49 19.76
C GLU A 102 9.77 12.22 20.97
N ILE A 103 10.64 13.17 21.28
CA ILE A 103 11.24 13.33 22.59
C ILE A 103 10.72 14.61 23.24
N HIS A 104 10.53 14.56 24.55
CA HIS A 104 10.35 15.72 25.40
C HIS A 104 11.62 15.92 26.24
N VAL A 105 12.24 17.09 26.12
CA VAL A 105 13.44 17.43 26.88
C VAL A 105 13.03 17.86 28.27
N LYS A 106 13.18 16.96 29.25
CA LYS A 106 12.88 17.26 30.66
C LYS A 106 13.92 18.21 31.25
N ASP A 107 15.19 17.93 30.94
CA ASP A 107 16.33 18.74 31.38
C ASP A 107 17.39 18.72 30.27
N ALA A 108 17.78 19.88 29.76
CA ALA A 108 18.87 20.04 28.80
C ALA A 108 20.25 19.85 29.44
N GLY A 109 20.33 19.73 30.75
CA GLY A 109 21.59 19.56 31.47
C GLY A 109 22.53 20.74 31.26
N ALA A 110 23.83 20.47 31.37
CA ALA A 110 24.85 21.51 31.33
C ALA A 110 25.07 22.15 29.95
N LYS A 111 24.82 21.40 28.86
CA LYS A 111 25.15 21.83 27.50
C LYS A 111 24.06 21.60 26.45
N GLY A 112 23.01 20.83 26.74
CA GLY A 112 21.93 20.56 25.78
C GLY A 112 22.35 19.75 24.55
N GLN A 113 23.40 18.91 24.66
CA GLN A 113 23.95 18.07 23.60
C GLN A 113 23.11 16.80 23.42
N ILE A 114 21.80 17.01 23.29
CA ILE A 114 20.79 16.00 23.04
C ILE A 114 20.64 15.88 21.53
N ALA A 115 20.52 14.66 21.03
CA ALA A 115 20.27 14.40 19.62
C ALA A 115 19.15 13.39 19.43
N ILE A 116 18.33 13.61 18.40
CA ILE A 116 17.26 12.71 17.95
C ILE A 116 17.48 12.37 16.48
N GLY A 117 17.23 11.12 16.09
CA GLY A 117 17.22 10.76 14.69
C GLY A 117 17.11 9.26 14.44
N PHE A 118 17.76 8.81 13.38
CA PHE A 118 17.68 7.43 12.90
C PHE A 118 19.06 6.85 12.64
N THR A 119 19.25 5.58 13.02
CA THR A 119 20.49 4.83 12.79
C THR A 119 20.20 3.41 12.33
N THR A 120 21.19 2.72 11.75
CA THR A 120 21.06 1.30 11.40
C THR A 120 21.24 0.40 12.63
N GLU A 121 20.89 -0.88 12.51
CA GLU A 121 21.09 -1.89 13.58
C GLU A 121 22.55 -1.98 14.04
N SER A 122 23.50 -1.92 13.10
CA SER A 122 24.95 -2.01 13.36
C SER A 122 25.59 -0.68 13.81
N PHE A 123 24.78 0.31 14.21
CA PHE A 123 25.29 1.63 14.58
C PHE A 123 26.30 1.54 15.73
N LYS A 124 27.42 2.24 15.56
CA LYS A 124 28.48 2.26 16.57
C LYS A 124 28.02 3.05 17.80
N MET A 125 27.77 2.32 18.89
CA MET A 125 27.45 2.92 20.18
C MET A 125 28.54 3.89 20.65
N ARG A 126 28.17 4.88 21.48
CA ARG A 126 29.00 6.02 21.95
C ARG A 126 29.25 7.10 20.89
N ARG A 127 28.35 7.20 19.93
CA ARG A 127 28.33 8.24 18.90
C ARG A 127 26.91 8.80 18.81
N GLN A 128 26.78 10.08 18.51
CA GLN A 128 25.47 10.67 18.31
C GLN A 128 24.93 10.31 16.91
N PRO A 129 23.60 10.19 16.73
CA PRO A 129 23.00 10.04 15.41
C PRO A 129 23.53 11.12 14.45
N GLY A 130 23.97 10.71 13.26
CA GLY A 130 24.57 11.59 12.27
C GLY A 130 26.10 11.71 12.35
N TRP A 131 26.78 11.18 13.37
CA TRP A 131 28.26 11.21 13.42
C TRP A 131 28.92 10.05 12.66
N GLU A 132 28.22 8.94 12.45
CA GLU A 132 28.71 7.77 11.74
C GLU A 132 28.01 7.61 10.37
N PRO A 133 28.61 6.90 9.41
CA PRO A 133 27.93 6.57 8.15
C PRO A 133 26.59 5.87 8.40
N ASN A 134 25.63 6.06 7.47
CA ASN A 134 24.28 5.50 7.59
C ASN A 134 23.56 5.89 8.90
N SER A 135 23.74 7.14 9.32
CA SER A 135 22.99 7.72 10.42
C SER A 135 22.61 9.18 10.12
N CYS A 136 21.49 9.61 10.68
CA CYS A 136 20.96 10.96 10.55
C CYS A 136 20.50 11.44 11.93
N GLY A 137 20.82 12.68 12.30
CA GLY A 137 20.44 13.23 13.60
C GLY A 137 20.36 14.75 13.62
N TYR A 138 19.37 15.25 14.35
CA TYR A 138 19.16 16.68 14.63
C TYR A 138 19.56 16.99 16.07
N HIS A 139 20.49 17.93 16.23
CA HIS A 139 21.22 18.17 17.48
C HIS A 139 20.71 19.45 18.17
N GLY A 140 20.53 19.38 19.48
CA GLY A 140 19.86 20.41 20.27
C GLY A 140 20.71 21.62 20.62
N ASP A 141 22.02 21.43 20.78
CA ASP A 141 22.97 22.46 21.18
C ASP A 141 23.30 23.45 20.06
N ASP A 142 23.32 22.98 18.80
CA ASP A 142 23.70 23.79 17.64
C ASP A 142 22.59 23.93 16.57
N GLY A 143 21.50 23.17 16.67
CA GLY A 143 20.40 23.19 15.70
C GLY A 143 20.80 22.61 14.33
N LEU A 144 21.94 21.93 14.24
CA LEU A 144 22.45 21.39 12.99
C LEU A 144 21.89 19.98 12.74
N LEU A 145 21.81 19.64 11.46
CA LEU A 145 21.55 18.29 11.01
C LEU A 145 22.87 17.60 10.66
N TYR A 146 23.07 16.41 11.19
CA TYR A 146 24.23 15.57 10.96
C TYR A 146 23.83 14.33 10.15
N ARG A 147 24.60 14.00 9.09
CA ARG A 147 24.25 12.94 8.12
C ARG A 147 25.41 11.97 7.81
N GLY A 148 26.19 11.65 8.82
CA GLY A 148 27.36 10.78 8.72
C GLY A 148 28.55 11.43 8.02
N LEU A 149 29.71 10.78 8.12
CA LEU A 149 30.96 11.18 7.44
C LEU A 149 31.41 12.63 7.71
N GLY A 150 31.03 13.20 8.87
CA GLY A 150 31.36 14.58 9.24
C GLY A 150 30.56 15.65 8.49
N LYS A 151 29.53 15.27 7.71
CA LYS A 151 28.60 16.22 7.10
C LYS A 151 27.66 16.77 8.16
N LYS A 152 27.67 18.10 8.30
CA LYS A 152 26.70 18.85 9.10
C LYS A 152 26.24 20.08 8.34
N GLU A 153 24.97 20.42 8.46
CA GLU A 153 24.39 21.58 7.78
C GLU A 153 23.43 22.35 8.69
N PRO A 154 23.32 23.68 8.53
CA PRO A 154 22.27 24.47 9.17
C PRO A 154 20.91 23.89 8.81
N PHE A 155 20.08 23.63 9.82
CA PHE A 155 18.82 22.93 9.61
C PHE A 155 17.67 23.55 10.39
N GLY A 156 17.81 23.68 11.71
CA GLY A 156 16.73 24.12 12.57
C GLY A 156 17.19 25.04 13.71
N PRO A 157 16.24 25.52 14.52
CA PRO A 157 16.58 26.18 15.78
C PRO A 157 17.28 25.21 16.74
N THR A 158 17.96 25.71 17.77
CA THR A 158 18.35 24.88 18.92
C THR A 158 17.11 24.46 19.72
N TYR A 159 17.24 23.47 20.60
CA TYR A 159 16.17 23.06 21.52
C TYR A 159 16.71 22.73 22.92
N THR A 160 15.86 22.93 23.93
CA THR A 160 16.27 22.87 25.34
C THR A 160 15.13 22.37 26.25
N SER A 161 15.31 22.44 27.56
CA SER A 161 14.32 22.01 28.56
C SER A 161 12.93 22.58 28.26
N GLY A 162 11.93 21.70 28.27
CA GLY A 162 10.53 22.02 27.97
C GLY A 162 10.14 21.87 26.50
N ASP A 163 11.10 21.81 25.57
CA ASP A 163 10.80 21.58 24.16
C ASP A 163 10.41 20.11 23.89
N THR A 164 9.49 19.92 22.95
CA THR A 164 9.18 18.62 22.35
C THR A 164 9.70 18.61 20.93
N VAL A 165 10.54 17.64 20.59
CA VAL A 165 11.20 17.52 19.28
C VAL A 165 10.85 16.18 18.67
N GLY A 166 10.42 16.19 17.41
CA GLY A 166 10.06 14.97 16.69
C GLY A 166 11.01 14.65 15.56
N ALA A 167 11.07 13.37 15.22
CA ALA A 167 11.75 12.87 14.03
C ALA A 167 10.85 11.87 13.32
N GLY A 168 10.76 11.99 12.01
CA GLY A 168 9.93 11.13 11.19
C GLY A 168 10.54 10.78 9.85
N ILE A 169 9.97 9.74 9.24
CA ILE A 169 10.30 9.24 7.91
C ILE A 169 9.04 9.37 7.08
N ASN A 170 9.09 10.18 6.02
CA ASN A 170 8.08 10.19 4.98
C ASN A 170 8.50 9.18 3.90
N TYR A 171 7.85 8.03 3.85
CA TYR A 171 8.17 6.99 2.87
C TYR A 171 7.61 7.32 1.47
N ALA A 172 6.65 8.24 1.35
CA ALA A 172 6.16 8.71 0.07
C ALA A 172 7.20 9.56 -0.67
N SER A 173 7.77 10.55 0.01
CA SER A 173 8.79 11.43 -0.56
C SER A 173 10.22 10.90 -0.37
N GLN A 174 10.40 9.83 0.41
CA GLN A 174 11.71 9.32 0.82
C GLN A 174 12.54 10.39 1.54
N GLU A 175 11.94 11.04 2.55
CA GLU A 175 12.58 12.10 3.33
C GLU A 175 12.57 11.78 4.83
N PHE A 176 13.63 12.19 5.53
CA PHE A 176 13.57 12.42 6.97
C PHE A 176 13.01 13.82 7.21
N PHE A 177 12.14 13.98 8.19
CA PHE A 177 11.67 15.29 8.63
C PHE A 177 11.73 15.39 10.16
N PHE A 178 11.85 16.62 10.66
CA PHE A 178 11.91 16.87 12.09
C PHE A 178 10.95 17.99 12.47
N THR A 179 10.53 17.98 13.71
CA THR A 179 9.60 18.97 14.26
C THR A 179 10.12 19.53 15.57
N LYS A 180 9.67 20.73 15.90
CA LYS A 180 9.86 21.34 17.21
C LYS A 180 8.54 21.94 17.66
N ASN A 181 8.07 21.55 18.84
CA ASN A 181 6.83 22.00 19.46
C ASN A 181 5.62 21.93 18.51
N GLY A 182 5.52 20.82 17.78
CA GLY A 182 4.43 20.55 16.84
C GLY A 182 4.54 21.25 15.48
N ILE A 183 5.64 21.94 15.19
CA ILE A 183 5.88 22.60 13.89
C ILE A 183 7.02 21.92 13.15
N VAL A 184 6.85 21.65 11.85
CA VAL A 184 7.91 21.10 11.00
C VAL A 184 9.06 22.09 10.90
N VAL A 185 10.27 21.62 11.24
CA VAL A 185 11.52 22.39 11.15
C VAL A 185 12.09 22.32 9.74
N GLY A 186 12.12 21.12 9.17
CA GLY A 186 12.66 20.88 7.85
C GLY A 186 12.57 19.40 7.47
N ALA A 187 12.88 19.12 6.20
CA ALA A 187 12.96 17.78 5.64
C ALA A 187 14.22 17.64 4.79
N VAL A 188 14.71 16.41 4.66
CA VAL A 188 15.94 16.08 3.95
C VAL A 188 15.80 14.70 3.32
N GLU A 189 16.44 14.48 2.17
CA GLU A 189 16.42 13.19 1.49
C GLU A 189 16.91 12.04 2.40
N LYS A 190 16.18 10.93 2.39
CA LYS A 190 16.48 9.70 3.13
C LYS A 190 17.50 8.83 2.37
N ASP A 191 18.78 9.20 2.43
CA ASP A 191 19.89 8.49 1.77
C ASP A 191 20.34 7.18 2.48
N MET A 192 19.59 6.74 3.49
CA MET A 192 19.89 5.52 4.27
C MET A 192 19.04 4.33 3.80
N LYS A 193 19.65 3.14 3.77
CA LYS A 193 19.00 1.87 3.41
C LYS A 193 18.94 0.91 4.59
N GLY A 194 18.00 -0.04 4.52
CA GLY A 194 17.82 -1.08 5.53
C GLY A 194 16.93 -0.65 6.71
N PRO A 195 16.76 -1.51 7.72
CA PRO A 195 15.98 -1.21 8.90
C PRO A 195 16.59 -0.03 9.67
N LEU A 196 15.78 0.99 9.93
CA LEU A 196 16.21 2.20 10.62
C LEU A 196 15.58 2.25 12.01
N PHE A 197 16.40 2.43 13.03
CA PHE A 197 15.95 2.48 14.41
C PHE A 197 15.84 3.94 14.84
N PRO A 198 14.74 4.33 15.50
CA PRO A 198 14.69 5.57 16.27
C PRO A 198 15.82 5.57 17.30
N THR A 199 16.60 6.63 17.34
CA THR A 199 17.80 6.70 18.16
C THR A 199 17.89 8.05 18.85
N ILE A 200 18.25 8.01 20.12
CA ILE A 200 18.40 9.20 20.96
C ILE A 200 19.77 9.15 21.60
N ALA A 201 20.42 10.32 21.66
CA ALA A 201 21.66 10.48 22.38
C ALA A 201 21.62 11.66 23.35
N VAL A 202 22.34 11.49 24.45
CA VAL A 202 22.63 12.46 25.50
C VAL A 202 24.15 12.47 25.71
N HIS A 203 24.71 13.64 25.97
CA HIS A 203 26.15 13.85 26.05
C HIS A 203 26.53 14.97 27.01
N SER A 204 25.64 15.44 27.88
CA SER A 204 26.03 16.34 28.96
C SER A 204 25.33 16.08 30.28
N GLN A 205 26.03 16.44 31.36
CA GLN A 205 25.60 16.18 32.73
C GLN A 205 24.17 16.66 32.96
N ASN A 206 23.35 15.79 33.57
CA ASN A 206 21.95 15.99 33.92
C ASN A 206 20.97 16.04 32.74
N GLU A 207 21.41 15.84 31.50
CA GLU A 207 20.47 15.71 30.38
C GLU A 207 19.46 14.60 30.64
N GLU A 208 18.18 14.92 30.49
CA GLU A 208 17.08 14.00 30.71
C GLU A 208 16.01 14.20 29.63
N VAL A 209 15.65 13.11 28.97
CA VAL A 209 14.64 13.10 27.90
C VAL A 209 13.64 11.99 28.13
N GLN A 210 12.38 12.24 27.76
CA GLN A 210 11.34 11.22 27.69
C GLN A 210 10.90 11.03 26.24
N VAL A 211 10.69 9.79 25.84
CA VAL A 211 10.35 9.39 24.48
C VAL A 211 8.88 9.03 24.39
N ASN A 212 8.26 9.40 23.29
CA ASN A 212 6.93 9.00 22.89
C ASN A 212 7.02 8.33 21.52
N PHE A 213 6.80 7.02 21.47
CA PHE A 213 6.69 6.25 20.23
C PHE A 213 5.26 6.20 19.67
N GLY A 214 4.32 6.93 20.29
CA GLY A 214 2.90 6.96 19.93
C GLY A 214 1.96 6.47 21.02
N GLN A 215 2.49 6.13 22.22
CA GLN A 215 1.67 5.74 23.37
C GLN A 215 0.88 6.94 23.93
N LYS A 216 1.34 8.16 23.69
CA LYS A 216 0.65 9.42 24.01
C LYS A 216 0.41 10.21 22.73
N SER A 217 -0.56 11.12 22.77
CA SER A 217 -0.76 12.09 21.68
C SER A 217 0.52 12.89 21.42
N PHE A 218 0.88 13.03 20.15
CA PHE A 218 2.00 13.86 19.72
C PHE A 218 1.68 15.34 19.83
N ALA A 219 2.71 16.17 20.02
CA ALA A 219 2.59 17.62 19.87
C ALA A 219 2.37 18.01 18.40
N PHE A 220 2.95 17.23 17.47
CA PHE A 220 2.72 17.37 16.05
C PHE A 220 1.42 16.69 15.60
N ASP A 221 0.63 17.37 14.76
CA ASP A 221 -0.57 16.78 14.14
C ASP A 221 -0.19 15.86 12.98
N LEU A 222 0.26 14.65 13.35
CA LEU A 222 0.67 13.61 12.41
C LEU A 222 -0.47 13.19 11.47
N LYS A 223 -1.71 13.17 11.95
CA LYS A 223 -2.88 12.78 11.14
C LYS A 223 -3.15 13.79 10.04
N LEU A 224 -3.07 15.08 10.36
CA LEU A 224 -3.18 16.15 9.37
C LEU A 224 -2.05 16.05 8.34
N PHE A 225 -0.82 15.81 8.79
CA PHE A 225 0.32 15.64 7.90
C PHE A 225 0.15 14.47 6.93
N GLU A 226 -0.26 13.30 7.43
CA GLU A 226 -0.56 12.14 6.57
C GLU A 226 -1.66 12.44 5.55
N ALA A 227 -2.73 13.12 5.95
CA ALA A 227 -3.81 13.49 5.05
C ALA A 227 -3.31 14.43 3.94
N GLN A 228 -2.44 15.39 4.26
CA GLN A 228 -1.79 16.28 3.29
C GLN A 228 -0.91 15.51 2.32
N GLU A 229 -0.10 14.57 2.80
CA GLU A 229 0.75 13.73 1.94
C GLU A 229 -0.08 12.83 1.01
N ARG A 230 -1.18 12.25 1.50
CA ARG A 230 -2.13 11.49 0.64
C ARG A 230 -2.77 12.38 -0.43
N MET A 231 -3.15 13.61 -0.10
CA MET A 231 -3.69 14.56 -1.08
C MET A 231 -2.67 14.93 -2.15
N LYS A 232 -1.39 15.11 -1.79
CA LYS A 232 -0.31 15.35 -2.76
C LYS A 232 -0.11 14.16 -3.70
N GLN A 233 -0.09 12.93 -3.17
CA GLN A 233 -0.01 11.72 -3.98
C GLN A 233 -1.19 11.59 -4.93
N GLN A 234 -2.41 11.78 -4.43
CA GLN A 234 -3.64 11.71 -5.23
C GLN A 234 -3.62 12.73 -6.37
N THR A 235 -3.24 13.98 -6.08
CA THR A 235 -3.11 15.04 -7.09
C THR A 235 -2.07 14.68 -8.16
N THR A 236 -0.98 14.01 -7.76
CA THR A 236 0.07 13.57 -8.70
C THR A 236 -0.44 12.45 -9.60
N ILE A 237 -1.19 11.49 -9.04
CA ILE A 237 -1.82 10.40 -9.78
C ILE A 237 -2.86 10.94 -10.77
N GLU A 238 -3.69 11.89 -10.36
CA GLU A 238 -4.73 12.49 -11.23
C GLU A 238 -4.15 13.27 -12.41
N LYS A 239 -2.93 13.80 -12.27
CA LYS A 239 -2.21 14.45 -13.37
C LYS A 239 -1.65 13.45 -14.38
N LEU A 240 -1.60 12.16 -14.07
CA LEU A 240 -1.18 11.13 -15.02
C LEU A 240 -2.30 10.91 -16.03
N SER A 241 -2.15 11.50 -17.21
CA SER A 241 -3.05 11.24 -18.33
C SER A 241 -2.76 9.88 -18.95
N LEU A 242 -3.73 8.97 -18.90
CA LEU A 242 -3.70 7.74 -19.68
C LEU A 242 -4.38 7.97 -21.05
N PRO A 243 -3.85 7.41 -22.15
CA PRO A 243 -4.54 7.46 -23.42
C PRO A 243 -5.93 6.79 -23.32
N SER A 244 -6.95 7.42 -23.92
CA SER A 244 -8.35 6.95 -23.85
C SER A 244 -8.56 5.53 -24.40
N ASN A 245 -7.66 5.08 -25.28
CA ASN A 245 -7.72 3.73 -25.86
C ASN A 245 -7.29 2.63 -24.88
N VAL A 246 -6.59 2.93 -23.78
CA VAL A 246 -6.08 1.93 -22.84
C VAL A 246 -7.24 1.24 -22.12
N SER A 247 -8.18 2.01 -21.57
CA SER A 247 -9.36 1.48 -20.89
C SER A 247 -10.20 0.62 -21.85
N TYR A 248 -10.40 1.09 -23.08
CA TYR A 248 -11.10 0.31 -24.12
C TYR A 248 -10.38 -1.02 -24.39
N ARG A 249 -9.06 -1.02 -24.58
CA ARG A 249 -8.28 -2.25 -24.84
C ARG A 249 -8.36 -3.24 -23.68
N ILE A 250 -8.29 -2.76 -22.44
CA ILE A 250 -8.35 -3.61 -21.24
C ILE A 250 -9.73 -4.28 -21.15
N VAL A 251 -10.81 -3.51 -21.26
CA VAL A 251 -12.19 -4.04 -21.19
C VAL A 251 -12.44 -5.00 -22.36
N ARG A 252 -12.07 -4.61 -23.58
CA ARG A 252 -12.19 -5.45 -24.77
C ARG A 252 -11.44 -6.78 -24.63
N SER A 253 -10.20 -6.74 -24.15
CA SER A 253 -9.38 -7.93 -23.91
C SER A 253 -10.02 -8.85 -22.86
N TYR A 254 -10.56 -8.29 -21.77
CA TYR A 254 -11.29 -9.06 -20.76
C TYR A 254 -12.52 -9.74 -21.36
N LEU A 255 -13.37 -9.01 -22.10
CA LEU A 255 -14.58 -9.56 -22.70
C LEU A 255 -14.25 -10.67 -23.72
N GLN A 256 -13.23 -10.46 -24.53
CA GLN A 256 -12.74 -11.44 -25.50
C GLN A 256 -12.16 -12.68 -24.81
N HIS A 257 -11.39 -12.49 -23.74
CA HIS A 257 -10.76 -13.58 -22.99
C HIS A 257 -11.80 -14.51 -22.38
N TYR A 258 -12.79 -13.97 -21.66
CA TYR A 258 -13.81 -14.78 -21.01
C TYR A 258 -14.87 -15.28 -21.98
N GLY A 259 -14.95 -14.76 -23.22
CA GLY A 259 -15.91 -15.19 -24.24
C GLY A 259 -17.26 -14.47 -24.19
N TYR A 260 -17.30 -13.26 -23.61
CA TYR A 260 -18.52 -12.44 -23.48
C TYR A 260 -18.89 -11.79 -24.81
N GLU A 261 -19.16 -12.59 -25.83
CA GLU A 261 -19.39 -12.14 -27.21
C GLU A 261 -20.44 -11.05 -27.34
N ASP A 262 -21.63 -11.27 -26.79
CA ASP A 262 -22.74 -10.34 -26.96
C ASP A 262 -22.42 -8.99 -26.32
N THR A 263 -21.77 -9.01 -25.15
CA THR A 263 -21.29 -7.81 -24.45
C THR A 263 -20.14 -7.15 -25.17
N LEU A 264 -19.20 -7.92 -25.73
CA LEU A 264 -18.08 -7.41 -26.53
C LEU A 264 -18.59 -6.69 -27.77
N SER A 265 -19.54 -7.29 -28.49
CA SER A 265 -20.14 -6.69 -29.69
C SER A 265 -20.86 -5.39 -29.37
N ALA A 266 -21.65 -5.37 -28.28
CA ALA A 266 -22.30 -4.16 -27.81
C ALA A 266 -21.30 -3.08 -27.38
N PHE A 267 -20.22 -3.47 -26.69
CA PHE A 267 -19.14 -2.58 -26.25
C PHE A 267 -18.38 -1.97 -27.43
N ASP A 268 -17.92 -2.78 -28.39
CA ASP A 268 -17.25 -2.33 -29.60
C ASP A 268 -18.17 -1.39 -30.40
N MET A 269 -19.47 -1.69 -30.49
CA MET A 269 -20.45 -0.83 -31.18
C MET A 269 -20.60 0.54 -30.51
N ALA A 270 -20.71 0.59 -29.17
CA ALA A 270 -20.84 1.83 -28.42
C ALA A 270 -19.58 2.71 -28.48
N CYS A 271 -18.39 2.10 -28.63
CA CYS A 271 -17.12 2.82 -28.64
C CYS A 271 -16.66 3.29 -30.04
N LYS A 272 -17.23 2.77 -31.12
CA LYS A 272 -16.91 3.16 -32.52
C LYS A 272 -17.04 4.66 -32.82
N SER A 273 -17.85 5.38 -32.05
CA SER A 273 -18.10 6.83 -32.20
C SER A 273 -17.29 7.71 -31.25
N THR A 274 -16.59 7.14 -30.26
CA THR A 274 -15.98 7.91 -29.14
C THR A 274 -14.48 7.67 -28.96
N VAL A 275 -13.91 6.60 -29.53
CA VAL A 275 -12.48 6.27 -29.43
C VAL A 275 -11.84 6.28 -30.82
N PRO A 276 -10.68 6.92 -31.02
CA PRO A 276 -9.95 6.86 -32.30
C PRO A 276 -9.71 5.41 -32.73
N PRO A 277 -9.67 5.10 -34.04
CA PRO A 277 -9.42 3.75 -34.53
C PRO A 277 -8.10 3.22 -33.94
N ILE A 278 -8.21 2.19 -33.12
CA ILE A 278 -7.04 1.53 -32.55
C ILE A 278 -6.53 0.58 -33.62
N TYR A 279 -5.43 0.96 -34.27
CA TYR A 279 -4.60 -0.02 -34.94
C TYR A 279 -4.01 -0.92 -33.87
N ILE A 280 -4.67 -2.06 -33.63
CA ILE A 280 -4.02 -3.18 -32.95
C ILE A 280 -2.92 -3.59 -33.90
N ALA A 281 -1.68 -3.15 -33.63
CA ALA A 281 -0.54 -3.78 -34.27
C ALA A 281 -0.73 -5.29 -34.07
N GLN A 282 -0.77 -6.04 -35.17
CA GLN A 282 -0.78 -7.49 -35.18
C GLN A 282 0.55 -7.97 -34.57
N GLU A 283 0.77 -7.75 -33.27
CA GLU A 283 1.99 -8.17 -32.60
C GLU A 283 2.06 -9.69 -32.49
N ASN A 284 0.96 -10.41 -32.77
CA ASN A 284 0.86 -11.86 -32.56
C ASN A 284 0.56 -12.69 -33.81
N GLY A 285 0.46 -12.12 -35.01
CA GLY A 285 0.26 -12.91 -36.25
C GLY A 285 -0.97 -13.82 -36.30
N PHE A 286 -1.93 -13.68 -35.38
CA PHE A 286 -3.22 -14.38 -35.41
C PHE A 286 -4.23 -13.57 -36.21
N ASP A 287 -4.95 -14.23 -37.11
CA ASP A 287 -5.99 -13.63 -37.94
C ASP A 287 -7.22 -13.24 -37.09
N GLU A 288 -7.95 -12.20 -37.50
CA GLU A 288 -9.21 -11.77 -36.87
C GLU A 288 -10.23 -12.92 -36.82
N GLN A 289 -10.16 -13.80 -37.82
CA GLN A 289 -11.02 -14.97 -37.97
C GLN A 289 -10.78 -16.03 -36.87
N ASP A 290 -9.52 -16.28 -36.50
CA ASP A 290 -9.16 -17.24 -35.44
C ASP A 290 -9.62 -16.76 -34.06
N ILE A 291 -9.54 -15.44 -33.84
CA ILE A 291 -10.02 -14.78 -32.64
C ILE A 291 -11.55 -14.93 -32.52
N MET A 292 -12.27 -14.68 -33.61
CA MET A 292 -13.72 -14.79 -33.64
C MET A 292 -14.18 -16.24 -33.39
N TYR A 293 -13.48 -17.20 -34.00
CA TYR A 293 -13.76 -18.62 -33.84
C TYR A 293 -13.56 -19.10 -32.40
N ALA A 294 -12.42 -18.75 -31.78
CA ALA A 294 -12.14 -19.08 -30.38
C ALA A 294 -13.18 -18.46 -29.42
N LEU A 295 -13.68 -17.29 -29.75
CA LEU A 295 -14.64 -16.56 -28.92
C LEU A 295 -16.04 -17.18 -28.96
N ASN A 296 -16.52 -17.56 -30.13
CA ASN A 296 -17.79 -18.26 -30.29
C ASN A 296 -17.78 -19.64 -29.59
N GLN A 297 -16.66 -20.36 -29.65
CA GLN A 297 -16.49 -21.61 -28.92
C GLN A 297 -16.60 -21.41 -27.40
N ARG A 298 -15.94 -20.38 -26.85
CA ARG A 298 -16.05 -20.05 -25.40
C ARG A 298 -17.48 -19.67 -25.00
N LYS A 299 -18.19 -18.89 -25.82
CA LYS A 299 -19.60 -18.58 -25.57
C LYS A 299 -20.45 -19.84 -25.46
N THR A 300 -20.30 -20.76 -26.42
CA THR A 300 -21.05 -22.01 -26.47
C THR A 300 -20.81 -22.87 -25.22
N LEU A 301 -19.54 -23.06 -24.84
CA LEU A 301 -19.18 -23.79 -23.63
C LEU A 301 -19.84 -23.19 -22.38
N ARG A 302 -19.80 -21.87 -22.21
CA ARG A 302 -20.42 -21.19 -21.06
C ARG A 302 -21.94 -21.34 -21.04
N GLN A 303 -22.60 -21.31 -22.20
CA GLN A 303 -24.04 -21.50 -22.28
C GLN A 303 -24.45 -22.92 -21.86
N LEU A 304 -23.70 -23.93 -22.31
CA LEU A 304 -23.93 -25.33 -21.91
C LEU A 304 -23.73 -25.51 -20.41
N ILE A 305 -22.62 -24.99 -19.86
CA ILE A 305 -22.35 -25.05 -18.42
C ILE A 305 -23.45 -24.33 -17.63
N ARG A 306 -23.85 -23.13 -18.04
CA ARG A 306 -24.91 -22.35 -17.36
C ARG A 306 -26.27 -23.04 -17.40
N LYS A 307 -26.56 -23.82 -18.44
CA LYS A 307 -27.77 -24.65 -18.56
C LYS A 307 -27.69 -25.96 -17.78
N GLY A 308 -26.52 -26.30 -17.24
CA GLY A 308 -26.28 -27.57 -16.54
C GLY A 308 -25.98 -28.75 -17.48
N GLU A 309 -25.77 -28.49 -18.78
CA GLU A 309 -25.46 -29.50 -19.80
C GLU A 309 -23.96 -29.82 -19.82
N ILE A 310 -23.45 -30.37 -18.71
CA ILE A 310 -22.00 -30.58 -18.49
C ILE A 310 -21.39 -31.58 -19.48
N ASP A 311 -22.07 -32.69 -19.76
CA ASP A 311 -21.56 -33.72 -20.67
C ASP A 311 -21.44 -33.18 -22.11
N ALA A 312 -22.41 -32.36 -22.54
CA ALA A 312 -22.37 -31.69 -23.82
C ALA A 312 -21.22 -30.67 -23.90
N ALA A 313 -20.96 -29.94 -22.80
CA ALA A 313 -19.85 -29.01 -22.71
C ALA A 313 -18.48 -29.75 -22.78
N LEU A 314 -18.33 -30.86 -22.07
CA LEU A 314 -17.12 -31.69 -22.09
C LEU A 314 -16.89 -32.35 -23.46
N GLY A 315 -17.97 -32.80 -24.12
CA GLY A 315 -17.91 -33.33 -25.49
C GLY A 315 -17.39 -32.28 -26.47
N LYS A 316 -17.95 -31.05 -26.42
CA LYS A 316 -17.50 -29.92 -27.25
C LYS A 316 -16.06 -29.49 -26.93
N LEU A 317 -15.67 -29.52 -25.66
CA LEU A 317 -14.29 -29.22 -25.26
C LEU A 317 -13.30 -30.25 -25.83
N SER A 318 -13.66 -31.53 -25.79
CA SER A 318 -12.84 -32.64 -26.32
C SER A 318 -12.72 -32.58 -27.84
N GLU A 319 -13.81 -32.19 -28.53
CA GLU A 319 -13.86 -31.99 -29.97
C GLU A 319 -12.96 -30.83 -30.43
N TRP A 320 -13.04 -29.69 -29.73
CA TRP A 320 -12.36 -28.46 -30.15
C TRP A 320 -10.94 -28.32 -29.62
N TYR A 321 -10.65 -28.92 -28.47
CA TYR A 321 -9.36 -28.80 -27.78
C TYR A 321 -8.88 -30.16 -27.22
N PRO A 322 -8.69 -31.18 -28.08
CA PRO A 322 -8.33 -32.53 -27.65
C PRO A 322 -7.04 -32.58 -26.82
N GLN A 323 -6.07 -31.73 -27.14
CA GLN A 323 -4.80 -31.58 -26.43
C GLN A 323 -4.94 -31.10 -24.97
N ILE A 324 -6.02 -30.39 -24.64
CA ILE A 324 -6.29 -29.93 -23.27
C ILE A 324 -6.91 -31.06 -22.47
N VAL A 325 -7.83 -31.81 -23.07
CA VAL A 325 -8.46 -32.97 -22.45
C VAL A 325 -7.45 -34.09 -22.18
N GLN A 326 -6.49 -34.31 -23.09
CA GLN A 326 -5.43 -35.29 -22.91
C GLN A 326 -4.52 -34.95 -21.72
N LYS A 327 -4.15 -33.67 -21.53
CA LYS A 327 -3.38 -33.21 -20.37
C LYS A 327 -4.12 -33.32 -19.03
N LEU A 328 -5.45 -33.30 -19.03
CA LEU A 328 -6.27 -33.47 -17.83
C LEU A 328 -6.38 -34.94 -17.41
N GLN A 329 -6.26 -35.87 -18.35
CA GLN A 329 -6.28 -37.30 -18.09
C GLN A 329 -4.95 -37.82 -17.51
N ASP A 330 -3.85 -37.10 -17.76
CA ASP A 330 -2.51 -37.41 -17.24
C ASP A 330 -2.26 -36.91 -15.80
N VAL A 331 -3.23 -36.23 -15.16
CA VAL A 331 -3.12 -35.80 -13.76
C VAL A 331 -3.56 -36.95 -12.83
N PRO A 332 -2.66 -37.55 -12.03
CA PRO A 332 -3.02 -38.70 -11.21
C PRO A 332 -4.03 -38.31 -10.11
N ASN A 333 -5.05 -39.15 -9.94
CA ASN A 333 -6.05 -39.09 -8.87
C ASN A 333 -5.43 -39.40 -7.49
N SER A 334 -4.53 -38.55 -6.99
CA SER A 334 -4.22 -38.45 -5.56
C SER A 334 -3.51 -37.13 -5.23
N THR A 335 -4.28 -36.21 -4.66
CA THR A 335 -3.89 -35.21 -3.64
C THR A 335 -2.54 -34.48 -3.82
N THR A 336 -2.57 -33.27 -4.40
CA THR A 336 -2.07 -32.02 -3.77
C THR A 336 -2.46 -30.81 -4.62
N LEU A 337 -3.37 -29.97 -4.09
CA LEU A 337 -3.94 -28.77 -4.70
C LEU A 337 -2.99 -27.54 -4.71
N ALA A 338 -1.67 -27.72 -4.67
CA ALA A 338 -0.75 -26.60 -4.52
C ALA A 338 0.65 -26.87 -5.08
N SER A 339 0.77 -27.24 -6.37
CA SER A 339 2.04 -27.07 -7.10
C SER A 339 1.85 -27.29 -8.61
N ILE A 340 1.29 -26.31 -9.32
CA ILE A 340 1.61 -26.16 -10.74
C ILE A 340 2.51 -24.92 -10.80
N GLY A 341 3.82 -25.16 -10.71
CA GLY A 341 4.83 -24.13 -10.87
C GLY A 341 4.75 -23.48 -12.24
N SER A 342 5.00 -22.17 -12.27
CA SER A 342 5.11 -21.37 -13.49
C SER A 342 6.06 -22.02 -14.51
N PRO A 343 5.70 -22.13 -15.80
CA PRO A 343 6.64 -22.59 -16.82
C PRO A 343 7.75 -21.55 -17.03
N PRO A 344 8.95 -21.96 -17.50
CA PRO A 344 10.02 -21.03 -17.78
C PRO A 344 9.62 -20.07 -18.90
N LEU A 345 10.06 -18.82 -18.76
CA LEU A 345 9.88 -17.72 -19.72
C LEU A 345 10.42 -18.12 -21.10
N SER A 346 9.53 -18.52 -22.02
CA SER A 346 9.79 -18.52 -23.46
C SER A 346 8.74 -17.66 -24.15
N ASN A 347 9.15 -17.02 -25.25
CA ASN A 347 8.62 -15.76 -25.82
C ASN A 347 7.20 -15.82 -26.45
N SER A 348 6.20 -16.38 -25.76
CA SER A 348 4.81 -16.39 -26.22
C SER A 348 3.84 -16.13 -25.06
N TRP A 349 3.56 -14.85 -24.80
CA TRP A 349 2.66 -14.40 -23.73
C TRP A 349 1.20 -14.91 -23.89
N VAL A 350 0.79 -15.28 -25.11
CA VAL A 350 -0.58 -15.73 -25.42
C VAL A 350 -0.77 -17.23 -25.13
N SER A 351 0.21 -18.09 -25.44
CA SER A 351 0.11 -19.53 -25.17
C SER A 351 0.01 -19.81 -23.66
N THR A 352 0.81 -19.10 -22.86
CA THR A 352 0.80 -19.22 -21.40
C THR A 352 -0.53 -18.77 -20.79
N ARG A 353 -1.20 -17.73 -21.33
CA ARG A 353 -2.54 -17.29 -20.89
C ARG A 353 -3.67 -18.17 -21.41
N PHE A 354 -3.54 -18.77 -22.60
CA PHE A 354 -4.52 -19.69 -23.16
C PHE A 354 -4.57 -20.99 -22.33
N PHE A 355 -3.40 -21.53 -21.96
CA PHE A 355 -3.28 -22.65 -21.03
C PHE A 355 -3.73 -22.28 -19.61
N SER A 356 -3.30 -21.14 -19.07
CA SER A 356 -3.69 -20.67 -17.71
C SER A 356 -5.20 -20.42 -17.56
N SER A 357 -5.86 -19.92 -18.61
CA SER A 357 -7.30 -19.69 -18.63
C SER A 357 -8.06 -21.01 -18.68
N LEU A 358 -7.71 -21.94 -19.58
CA LEU A 358 -8.42 -23.21 -19.64
C LEU A 358 -8.16 -24.08 -18.39
N THR A 359 -6.97 -24.01 -17.77
CA THR A 359 -6.74 -24.67 -16.49
C THR A 359 -7.54 -24.03 -15.36
N GLY A 360 -7.69 -22.70 -15.33
CA GLY A 360 -8.55 -22.01 -14.35
C GLY A 360 -10.03 -22.37 -14.48
N TRP A 361 -10.55 -22.39 -15.71
CA TRP A 361 -11.93 -22.78 -16.00
C TRP A 361 -12.19 -24.27 -15.77
N VAL A 362 -11.21 -25.13 -16.00
CA VAL A 362 -11.31 -26.56 -15.70
C VAL A 362 -11.20 -26.81 -14.19
N LEU A 363 -10.36 -26.06 -13.46
CA LEU A 363 -10.32 -26.11 -11.99
C LEU A 363 -11.64 -25.65 -11.37
N ASP A 364 -12.25 -24.59 -11.90
CA ASP A 364 -13.60 -24.16 -11.50
C ASP A 364 -14.67 -25.21 -11.84
N LEU A 365 -14.56 -25.88 -13.00
CA LEU A 365 -15.45 -27.01 -13.35
C LEU A 365 -15.24 -28.22 -12.42
N GLN A 366 -14.00 -28.55 -12.05
CA GLN A 366 -13.64 -29.68 -11.18
C GLN A 366 -14.07 -29.42 -9.73
N LEU A 367 -13.96 -28.18 -9.25
CA LEU A 367 -14.48 -27.73 -7.97
C LEU A 367 -16.01 -27.80 -7.95
N TYR A 368 -16.67 -27.40 -9.03
CA TYR A 368 -18.13 -27.45 -9.15
C TYR A 368 -18.66 -28.89 -9.22
N THR A 369 -17.98 -29.81 -9.94
CA THR A 369 -18.35 -31.23 -9.99
C THR A 369 -18.11 -31.94 -8.66
N ASN A 370 -17.06 -31.61 -7.91
CA ASN A 370 -16.83 -32.15 -6.56
C ASN A 370 -17.88 -31.65 -5.55
N ILE A 371 -18.26 -30.36 -5.58
CA ILE A 371 -19.30 -29.80 -4.70
C ILE A 371 -20.69 -30.38 -5.00
N VAL A 372 -21.01 -30.59 -6.29
CA VAL A 372 -22.28 -31.20 -6.71
C VAL A 372 -22.31 -32.72 -6.46
N GLY A 373 -21.15 -33.40 -6.55
CA GLY A 373 -20.99 -34.81 -6.21
C GLY A 373 -21.17 -35.10 -4.72
N GLU A 374 -20.61 -34.26 -3.84
CA GLU A 374 -20.78 -34.40 -2.38
C GLU A 374 -22.23 -34.15 -1.95
N ARG A 375 -22.94 -33.18 -2.58
CA ARG A 375 -24.37 -32.94 -2.32
C ARG A 375 -25.28 -34.10 -2.74
N ARG A 376 -24.91 -34.89 -3.75
CA ARG A 376 -25.64 -36.12 -4.09
C ARG A 376 -25.37 -37.27 -3.12
N ARG A 377 -24.18 -37.34 -2.50
CA ARG A 377 -23.91 -38.34 -1.44
C ARG A 377 -24.66 -38.05 -0.15
N VAL A 378 -24.75 -36.79 0.28
CA VAL A 378 -25.41 -36.41 1.55
C VAL A 378 -26.95 -36.51 1.47
N MET A 379 -27.54 -36.51 0.27
CA MET A 379 -28.97 -36.75 0.07
C MET A 379 -29.34 -38.22 -0.16
N THR A 380 -28.37 -39.15 -0.10
CA THR A 380 -28.61 -40.59 -0.32
C THR A 380 -28.04 -41.47 0.80
N VAL A 381 -28.10 -41.00 2.05
CA VAL A 381 -27.93 -41.82 3.27
C VAL A 381 -29.05 -41.50 4.25
#